data_AF-A0A2E5DZM4-F1
#
_entry.id   AF-A0A2E5DZM4-F1
#
_cell.length_a   1.000
_cell.length_b   1.000
_cell.length_c   1.000
_cell.angle_alpha   90.00
_cell.angle_beta   90.00
_cell.angle_gamma   90.00
#
_symmetry.space_group_name_H-M   'P 1'
#
loop_
_entity.id
_entity.type
_entity.pdbx_description
1 polymer ?
#
loop_
_entity_poly.entity_id
_entity_poly.type
_entity_poly.pdbx_seq_one_letter_code
_entity_poly.pdbx_strand_id
1 'polypeptide(L)'
;MGTHAQPGSQCAAKPPTHDGPDDIADDGEPYSNPTKDEQHNHAQSVEHRPLSGHQTLLWIPSGMGTPKETMIFDRAGIREVDHQAIEQLGIPGLQLMEDAAIGCTRLLLEMMPPPIEAQHVVIVCGRGNNGGDGYAMARHLKQRSVRTTILASDPPRTGSDAAHNWQQACQLDITITQDHRILDEATLIVDALLGTGLDRPVTGNSLDLIQSINTAQAPVLAVDLPSGLDTDTGRPLGDAVHASHTASFVGWKKGFLEPPAAEFIGTVHVIDLGIPASLTRALSVEIRSGQL
;
A
#
# COMPACT_ATOMS: atom_id res chain seq x y z
N MET A 1 -13.65 -42.93 11.96
CA MET A 1 -12.54 -42.52 11.07
C MET A 1 -13.02 -41.29 10.32
N GLY A 2 -12.74 -40.11 10.86
CA GLY A 2 -13.15 -38.84 10.26
C GLY A 2 -12.15 -38.42 9.20
N THR A 3 -12.62 -38.21 7.97
CA THR A 3 -11.83 -37.68 6.87
C THR A 3 -11.70 -36.17 7.05
N HIS A 4 -10.51 -35.70 7.42
CA HIS A 4 -10.16 -34.29 7.28
C HIS A 4 -10.04 -33.97 5.79
N ALA A 5 -10.98 -33.19 5.26
CA ALA A 5 -10.83 -32.55 3.96
C ALA A 5 -9.79 -31.44 4.11
N GLN A 6 -8.68 -31.53 3.38
CA GLN A 6 -7.77 -30.40 3.23
C GLN A 6 -8.45 -29.34 2.35
N PRO A 7 -8.41 -28.05 2.71
CA PRO A 7 -8.85 -26.99 1.81
C PRO A 7 -7.91 -26.98 0.58
N GLY A 8 -8.50 -27.10 -0.61
CA GLY A 8 -7.74 -27.17 -1.87
C GLY A 8 -6.98 -25.87 -2.12
N SER A 9 -5.69 -25.96 -2.46
CA SER A 9 -4.90 -24.82 -2.89
C SER A 9 -5.43 -24.30 -4.23
N GLN A 10 -5.88 -23.03 -4.26
CA GLN A 10 -6.43 -22.42 -5.46
C GLN A 10 -5.37 -22.02 -6.51
N CYS A 11 -4.08 -22.29 -6.27
CA CYS A 11 -3.01 -22.07 -7.24
C CYS A 11 -3.24 -22.81 -8.59
N ALA A 12 -4.20 -23.73 -8.66
CA ALA A 12 -4.58 -24.49 -9.85
C ALA A 12 -5.87 -24.01 -10.56
N ALA A 13 -6.54 -22.95 -10.11
CA ALA A 13 -7.75 -22.46 -10.77
C ALA A 13 -7.39 -21.72 -12.08
N LYS A 14 -7.82 -22.26 -13.24
CA LYS A 14 -7.85 -21.50 -14.49
C LYS A 14 -8.73 -20.26 -14.30
N PRO A 15 -8.35 -19.09 -14.85
CA PRO A 15 -9.17 -17.89 -14.71
C PRO A 15 -10.57 -18.14 -15.31
N PRO A 16 -11.65 -17.75 -14.62
CA PRO A 16 -12.98 -17.80 -15.20
C PRO A 16 -13.09 -16.81 -16.36
N THR A 17 -13.79 -17.20 -17.42
CA THR A 17 -14.25 -16.28 -18.47
C THR A 17 -15.41 -15.48 -17.89
N HIS A 18 -15.19 -14.21 -17.55
CA HIS A 18 -16.26 -13.34 -17.03
C HIS A 18 -16.82 -12.43 -18.14
N ASP A 19 -18.12 -12.57 -18.40
CA ASP A 19 -18.99 -11.56 -19.00
C ASP A 19 -19.75 -10.87 -17.84
N GLY A 20 -19.41 -9.63 -17.51
CA GLY A 20 -20.04 -8.79 -16.47
C GLY A 20 -19.28 -7.47 -16.32
N PRO A 21 -19.90 -6.36 -15.87
CA PRO A 21 -19.22 -5.06 -15.81
C PRO A 21 -18.21 -5.09 -14.66
N ASP A 22 -16.94 -5.30 -15.02
CA ASP A 22 -15.82 -5.34 -14.09
C ASP A 22 -15.58 -3.98 -13.42
N ASP A 23 -15.34 -3.99 -12.12
CA ASP A 23 -14.69 -2.90 -11.38
C ASP A 23 -13.22 -2.79 -11.86
N ILE A 24 -13.00 -2.19 -13.03
CA ILE A 24 -11.66 -2.04 -13.62
C ILE A 24 -10.91 -0.92 -12.91
N ALA A 25 -10.49 -1.12 -11.66
CA ALA A 25 -9.34 -0.38 -11.10
C ALA A 25 -8.10 -1.12 -11.54
N ASP A 26 -7.70 -0.87 -12.79
CA ASP A 26 -6.42 -1.31 -13.29
C ASP A 26 -5.35 -0.35 -12.78
N ASP A 27 -4.50 -0.84 -11.87
CA ASP A 27 -3.36 -0.12 -11.29
C ASP A 27 -2.18 -0.04 -12.29
N GLY A 28 -2.45 0.25 -13.57
CA GLY A 28 -1.46 0.57 -14.59
C GLY A 28 -1.35 -0.44 -15.74
N GLU A 29 -1.83 -0.03 -16.92
CA GLU A 29 -1.47 -0.53 -18.26
C GLU A 29 -0.17 0.13 -18.77
N PRO A 30 0.58 -0.50 -19.69
CA PRO A 30 1.90 -0.06 -20.12
C PRO A 30 1.88 1.29 -20.85
N TYR A 31 2.87 2.12 -20.52
CA TYR A 31 3.07 3.48 -20.99
C TYR A 31 3.07 3.59 -22.53
N SER A 32 2.16 4.40 -23.09
CA SER A 32 2.21 4.88 -24.48
C SER A 32 2.11 6.40 -24.55
N ASN A 33 3.12 7.01 -25.19
CA ASN A 33 3.44 8.44 -25.29
C ASN A 33 2.29 9.37 -25.77
N PRO A 34 2.18 10.56 -25.16
CA PRO A 34 1.84 11.76 -25.90
C PRO A 34 2.90 12.87 -25.77
N THR A 35 3.00 13.65 -26.85
CA THR A 35 3.98 14.72 -27.10
C THR A 35 3.69 16.01 -26.31
N LYS A 36 4.79 16.75 -26.07
CA LYS A 36 4.94 18.04 -25.35
C LYS A 36 4.07 19.17 -25.92
N ASP A 37 3.66 20.11 -25.05
CA ASP A 37 3.99 21.55 -25.17
C ASP A 37 3.48 22.40 -23.98
N GLU A 38 4.40 23.22 -23.45
CA GLU A 38 4.29 24.63 -22.99
C GLU A 38 3.26 25.07 -21.89
N GLN A 39 3.44 26.08 -21.03
CA GLN A 39 4.53 26.88 -20.44
C GLN A 39 3.87 27.99 -19.55
N HIS A 40 4.59 28.53 -18.54
CA HIS A 40 4.43 29.85 -17.87
C HIS A 40 3.18 30.13 -16.97
N ASN A 41 3.17 30.98 -15.93
CA ASN A 41 4.10 31.67 -15.01
C ASN A 41 3.25 32.51 -14.01
N HIS A 42 3.87 32.97 -12.92
CA HIS A 42 3.56 34.15 -12.07
C HIS A 42 2.86 34.01 -10.71
N ALA A 43 3.59 34.55 -9.72
CA ALA A 43 3.34 34.67 -8.30
C ALA A 43 2.50 35.91 -7.94
N GLN A 44 1.94 35.92 -6.73
CA GLN A 44 1.94 37.10 -5.84
C GLN A 44 1.56 36.73 -4.39
N SER A 45 2.10 37.54 -3.48
CA SER A 45 2.27 37.40 -2.03
C SER A 45 1.24 38.20 -1.22
N VAL A 46 0.76 37.69 -0.07
CA VAL A 46 0.21 38.50 1.06
C VAL A 46 0.44 37.81 2.41
N GLU A 47 0.71 38.62 3.44
CA GLU A 47 1.21 38.35 4.79
C GLU A 47 0.20 37.75 5.82
N HIS A 48 0.79 37.26 6.93
CA HIS A 48 0.28 36.43 8.04
C HIS A 48 -0.63 37.07 9.11
N ARG A 49 -1.42 36.22 9.79
CA ARG A 49 -1.52 36.11 11.28
C ARG A 49 -2.20 34.79 11.72
N PRO A 50 -1.81 34.14 12.83
CA PRO A 50 -2.17 32.74 13.13
C PRO A 50 -3.36 32.60 14.09
N LEU A 51 -4.11 31.49 13.95
CA LEU A 51 -5.03 30.98 14.97
C LEU A 51 -4.67 29.52 15.29
N SER A 52 -4.69 29.22 16.58
CA SER A 52 -4.17 28.04 17.27
C SER A 52 -4.95 26.74 17.07
N GLY A 53 -4.23 25.61 17.07
CA GLY A 53 -4.66 24.40 17.78
C GLY A 53 -4.62 23.10 16.97
N HIS A 54 -3.82 22.15 17.48
CA HIS A 54 -3.68 20.71 17.15
C HIS A 54 -2.32 20.35 16.51
N GLN A 55 -1.29 20.19 17.35
CA GLN A 55 0.00 19.65 16.93
C GLN A 55 -0.10 18.13 16.76
N THR A 56 -0.09 17.66 15.51
CA THR A 56 0.27 16.29 15.16
C THR A 56 1.73 16.08 15.53
N LEU A 57 1.98 15.45 16.68
CA LEU A 57 3.34 15.12 17.12
C LEU A 57 3.91 14.03 16.19
N LEU A 58 4.87 14.41 15.35
CA LEU A 58 5.83 13.46 14.76
C LEU A 58 6.47 12.66 15.90
N TRP A 59 6.11 11.39 16.05
CA TRP A 59 6.85 10.50 16.93
C TRP A 59 8.11 10.01 16.21
N ILE A 60 9.27 10.39 16.75
CA ILE A 60 10.60 9.99 16.25
C ILE A 60 11.28 9.15 17.34
N PRO A 61 11.58 7.86 17.10
CA PRO A 61 12.42 7.08 18.01
C PRO A 61 13.81 7.72 18.11
N SER A 62 14.30 7.89 19.33
CA SER A 62 15.63 8.47 19.58
C SER A 62 16.73 7.55 19.04
N GLY A 63 17.43 7.93 17.97
CA GLY A 63 18.64 7.23 17.55
C GLY A 63 18.97 7.17 16.05
N MET A 64 18.14 7.72 15.16
CA MET A 64 18.49 7.82 13.73
C MET A 64 18.54 9.29 13.30
N GLY A 65 19.42 9.59 12.34
CA GLY A 65 19.81 10.94 11.93
C GLY A 65 18.65 11.86 11.56
N THR A 66 18.99 13.15 11.40
CA THR A 66 18.09 14.22 10.93
C THR A 66 17.09 13.71 9.88
N PRO A 67 15.80 14.10 9.94
CA PRO A 67 14.81 13.62 8.97
C PRO A 67 15.35 13.84 7.56
N LYS A 68 15.29 12.81 6.70
CA LYS A 68 15.09 13.11 5.27
C LYS A 68 13.87 14.04 5.28
N GLU A 69 14.05 15.30 4.90
CA GLU A 69 12.98 16.30 4.82
C GLU A 69 11.73 15.61 4.28
N THR A 70 10.61 15.71 5.00
CA THR A 70 9.39 14.98 4.67
C THR A 70 8.94 15.37 3.26
N MET A 71 9.39 14.62 2.25
CA MET A 71 9.00 14.83 0.87
C MET A 71 7.56 14.38 0.74
N ILE A 72 6.75 15.22 0.11
CA ILE A 72 5.32 14.98 -0.07
C ILE A 72 5.04 14.88 -1.54
N PHE A 73 4.16 13.97 -1.91
CA PHE A 73 3.83 13.69 -3.29
C PHE A 73 2.31 13.67 -3.43
N ASP A 74 1.83 14.30 -4.49
CA ASP A 74 0.52 13.95 -5.03
C ASP A 74 0.63 12.66 -5.86
N ARG A 75 -0.52 12.15 -6.31
CA ARG A 75 -0.63 10.95 -7.12
C ARG A 75 0.19 11.02 -8.41
N ALA A 76 0.28 12.20 -9.03
CA ALA A 76 1.05 12.37 -10.25
C ALA A 76 2.55 12.29 -9.95
N GLY A 77 3.01 12.97 -8.91
CA GLY A 77 4.42 12.98 -8.49
C GLY A 77 4.93 11.61 -8.09
N ILE A 78 4.15 10.82 -7.33
CA ILE A 78 4.57 9.46 -6.93
C ILE A 78 4.68 8.52 -8.12
N ARG A 79 3.71 8.56 -9.05
CA ARG A 79 3.75 7.76 -10.29
C ARG A 79 4.92 8.15 -11.18
N GLU A 80 5.25 9.45 -11.22
CA GLU A 80 6.40 9.93 -11.98
C GLU A 80 7.72 9.49 -11.34
N VAL A 81 7.80 9.40 -10.00
CA VAL A 81 8.98 8.85 -9.31
C VAL A 81 9.23 7.41 -9.75
N ASP A 82 8.21 6.55 -9.70
CA ASP A 82 8.32 5.15 -10.10
C ASP A 82 8.69 5.02 -11.58
N HIS A 83 8.02 5.80 -12.44
CA HIS A 83 8.31 5.84 -13.88
C HIS A 83 9.77 6.23 -14.15
N GLN A 84 10.30 7.28 -13.51
CA GLN A 84 11.69 7.68 -13.71
C GLN A 84 12.69 6.69 -13.11
N ALA A 85 12.37 6.06 -11.98
CA ALA A 85 13.20 5.02 -11.40
C ALA A 85 13.35 3.83 -12.36
N ILE A 86 12.26 3.42 -13.00
CA ILE A 86 12.25 2.32 -13.96
C ILE A 86 12.91 2.73 -15.28
N GLU A 87 12.42 3.78 -15.93
CA GLU A 87 12.79 4.11 -17.30
C GLU A 87 14.13 4.85 -17.42
N GLN A 88 14.46 5.72 -16.44
CA GLN A 88 15.67 6.54 -16.52
C GLN A 88 16.84 5.93 -15.75
N LEU A 89 16.56 5.33 -14.59
CA LEU A 89 17.60 4.71 -13.76
C LEU A 89 17.75 3.21 -14.00
N GLY A 90 16.83 2.58 -14.73
CA GLY A 90 16.87 1.16 -15.05
C GLY A 90 16.64 0.26 -13.84
N ILE A 91 15.97 0.75 -12.80
CA ILE A 91 15.62 -0.04 -11.61
C ILE A 91 14.38 -0.88 -11.95
N PRO A 92 14.45 -2.23 -11.97
CA PRO A 92 13.28 -3.03 -12.30
C PRO A 92 12.13 -2.82 -11.32
N GLY A 93 10.87 -2.84 -11.80
CA GLY A 93 9.69 -2.75 -10.93
C GLY A 93 9.68 -3.82 -9.82
N LEU A 94 10.05 -5.06 -10.17
CA LEU A 94 10.27 -6.13 -9.19
C LEU A 94 11.28 -5.79 -8.09
N GLN A 95 12.31 -5.01 -8.38
CA GLN A 95 13.28 -4.59 -7.36
C GLN A 95 12.65 -3.56 -6.40
N LEU A 96 11.91 -2.58 -6.94
CA LEU A 96 11.19 -1.61 -6.11
C LEU A 96 10.17 -2.31 -5.19
N MET A 97 9.43 -3.28 -5.73
CA MET A 97 8.47 -4.11 -5.00
C MET A 97 9.15 -4.98 -3.92
N GLU A 98 10.31 -5.55 -4.21
CA GLU A 98 11.08 -6.33 -3.21
C GLU A 98 11.57 -5.42 -2.06
N ASP A 99 12.08 -4.23 -2.37
CA ASP A 99 12.53 -3.27 -1.36
C ASP A 99 11.37 -2.76 -0.49
N ALA A 100 10.21 -2.50 -1.11
CA ALA A 100 8.96 -2.18 -0.43
C ALA A 100 8.55 -3.30 0.54
N ALA A 101 8.51 -4.54 0.06
CA ALA A 101 8.11 -5.69 0.84
C ALA A 101 9.06 -5.97 2.01
N ILE A 102 10.38 -5.82 1.83
CA ILE A 102 11.37 -5.94 2.90
C ILE A 102 11.13 -4.88 3.97
N GLY A 103 10.94 -3.62 3.57
CA GLY A 103 10.69 -2.50 4.46
C GLY A 103 9.40 -2.68 5.27
N CYS A 104 8.29 -3.00 4.61
CA CYS A 104 7.00 -3.28 5.25
C CYS A 104 7.08 -4.50 6.17
N THR A 105 7.76 -5.57 5.77
CA THR A 105 7.93 -6.76 6.61
C THR A 105 8.68 -6.42 7.89
N ARG A 106 9.75 -5.60 7.80
CA ARG A 106 10.49 -5.15 8.98
C ARG A 106 9.60 -4.36 9.94
N LEU A 107 8.84 -3.40 9.42
CA LEU A 107 7.90 -2.61 10.22
C LEU A 107 6.83 -3.51 10.87
N LEU A 108 6.25 -4.45 10.12
CA LEU A 108 5.25 -5.37 10.65
C LEU A 108 5.80 -6.24 11.79
N LEU A 109 7.06 -6.69 11.69
CA LEU A 109 7.72 -7.44 12.76
C LEU A 109 7.97 -6.58 14.00
N GLU A 110 8.21 -5.28 13.85
CA GLU A 110 8.33 -4.34 14.98
C GLU A 110 6.97 -4.12 15.67
N MET A 111 5.87 -4.19 14.93
CA MET A 111 4.50 -4.12 15.47
C MET A 111 4.06 -5.41 16.16
N MET A 112 4.74 -6.52 15.89
CA MET A 112 4.29 -7.86 16.28
C MET A 112 4.54 -8.14 17.76
N PRO A 113 3.51 -8.47 18.56
CA PRO A 113 3.71 -8.81 19.96
C PRO A 113 4.36 -10.20 20.09
N PRO A 114 5.28 -10.40 21.06
CA PRO A 114 5.83 -11.73 21.34
C PRO A 114 4.79 -12.62 22.06
N PRO A 115 4.82 -13.95 21.90
CA PRO A 115 5.73 -14.70 21.03
C PRO A 115 5.26 -14.71 19.56
N ILE A 116 6.21 -14.73 18.62
CA ILE A 116 5.94 -14.70 17.16
C ILE A 116 5.09 -15.90 16.73
N GLU A 117 5.26 -17.05 17.38
CA GLU A 117 4.57 -18.29 17.08
C GLU A 117 3.06 -18.23 17.39
N ALA A 118 2.64 -17.29 18.24
CA ALA A 118 1.23 -17.06 18.55
C ALA A 118 0.56 -16.10 17.54
N GLN A 119 1.33 -15.56 16.60
CA GLN A 119 0.85 -14.54 15.67
C GLN A 119 0.36 -15.19 14.38
N HIS A 120 -0.71 -14.63 13.83
CA HIS A 120 -1.22 -14.98 12.51
C HIS A 120 -1.39 -13.69 11.73
N VAL A 121 -0.53 -13.49 10.73
CA VAL A 121 -0.63 -12.37 9.80
C VAL A 121 -1.56 -12.76 8.67
N VAL A 122 -2.64 -11.99 8.49
CA VAL A 122 -3.48 -12.07 7.29
C VAL A 122 -3.15 -10.90 6.38
N ILE A 123 -2.71 -11.18 5.16
CA ILE A 123 -2.39 -10.16 4.17
C ILE A 123 -3.53 -10.11 3.15
N VAL A 124 -4.23 -8.98 3.09
CA VAL A 124 -5.30 -8.76 2.11
C VAL A 124 -4.67 -8.18 0.86
N CYS A 125 -4.61 -8.97 -0.21
CA CYS A 125 -3.93 -8.58 -1.45
C CYS A 125 -4.92 -8.28 -2.57
N GLY A 126 -4.70 -7.17 -3.27
CA GLY A 126 -5.35 -6.87 -4.52
C GLY A 126 -4.72 -7.55 -5.74
N ARG A 127 -5.18 -7.14 -6.92
CA ARG A 127 -4.67 -7.61 -8.23
C ARG A 127 -3.50 -6.78 -8.78
N GLY A 128 -3.36 -5.54 -8.31
CA GLY A 128 -2.38 -4.56 -8.78
C GLY A 128 -1.06 -4.59 -8.02
N ASN A 129 -0.26 -3.54 -8.19
CA ASN A 129 1.10 -3.46 -7.62
C ASN A 129 1.09 -3.52 -6.09
N ASN A 130 0.12 -2.88 -5.42
CA ASN A 130 0.02 -2.96 -3.95
C ASN A 130 -0.21 -4.41 -3.48
N GLY A 131 -1.04 -5.17 -4.22
CA GLY A 131 -1.20 -6.60 -3.99
C GLY A 131 0.11 -7.37 -4.20
N GLY A 132 0.90 -6.98 -5.20
CA GLY A 132 2.26 -7.45 -5.44
C GLY A 132 3.18 -7.29 -4.23
N ASP A 133 3.20 -6.11 -3.61
CA ASP A 133 3.94 -5.86 -2.37
C ASP A 133 3.47 -6.80 -1.25
N GLY A 134 2.15 -6.98 -1.10
CA GLY A 134 1.56 -7.93 -0.15
C GLY A 134 1.97 -9.38 -0.39
N TYR A 135 1.95 -9.86 -1.65
CA TYR A 135 2.43 -11.20 -1.99
C TYR A 135 3.92 -11.36 -1.67
N ALA A 136 4.75 -10.35 -1.97
CA ALA A 136 6.17 -10.36 -1.64
C ALA A 136 6.42 -10.38 -0.12
N MET A 137 5.67 -9.58 0.66
CA MET A 137 5.70 -9.61 2.12
C MET A 137 5.37 -11.00 2.66
N ALA A 138 4.38 -11.69 2.08
CA ALA A 138 4.03 -13.04 2.49
C ALA A 138 5.23 -14.01 2.38
N ARG A 139 6.03 -13.90 1.31
CA ARG A 139 7.24 -14.71 1.14
C ARG A 139 8.27 -14.44 2.24
N HIS A 140 8.50 -13.17 2.57
CA HIS A 140 9.45 -12.78 3.61
C HIS A 140 9.01 -13.20 5.02
N LEU A 141 7.72 -13.17 5.31
CA LEU A 141 7.16 -13.66 6.58
C LEU A 141 7.26 -15.18 6.68
N LYS A 142 6.95 -15.91 5.60
CA LYS A 142 7.11 -17.36 5.52
C LYS A 142 8.55 -17.80 5.81
N GLN A 143 9.55 -17.09 5.26
CA GLN A 143 10.97 -17.35 5.53
C GLN A 143 11.36 -17.18 7.00
N ARG A 144 10.58 -16.41 7.76
CA ARG A 144 10.78 -16.16 9.20
C ARG A 144 9.88 -17.03 10.08
N SER A 145 9.23 -18.03 9.49
CA SER A 145 8.31 -18.94 10.19
C SER A 145 7.12 -18.26 10.85
N VAL A 146 6.74 -17.06 10.39
CA VAL A 146 5.50 -16.41 10.81
C VAL A 146 4.34 -17.14 10.13
N ARG A 147 3.28 -17.44 10.89
CA ARG A 147 2.05 -17.99 10.31
C ARG A 147 1.40 -16.90 9.47
N THR A 148 1.31 -17.14 8.16
CA THR A 148 0.81 -16.17 7.18
C THR A 148 -0.25 -16.81 6.30
N THR A 149 -1.37 -16.11 6.13
CA THR A 149 -2.39 -16.42 5.12
C THR A 149 -2.61 -15.21 4.24
N ILE A 150 -2.75 -15.42 2.94
CA ILE A 150 -3.15 -14.38 2.00
C ILE A 150 -4.66 -14.48 1.78
N LEU A 151 -5.37 -13.36 1.99
CA LEU A 151 -6.74 -13.16 1.56
C LEU A 151 -6.69 -12.38 0.23
N ALA A 152 -6.87 -13.07 -0.88
CA ALA A 152 -6.82 -12.45 -2.20
C ALA A 152 -8.19 -11.91 -2.62
N SER A 153 -8.25 -10.69 -3.14
CA SER A 153 -9.48 -10.19 -3.76
C SER A 153 -9.77 -10.96 -5.05
N ASP A 154 -8.78 -10.96 -5.96
CA ASP A 154 -8.81 -11.57 -7.27
C ASP A 154 -7.39 -11.98 -7.70
N PRO A 155 -7.25 -12.88 -8.69
CA PRO A 155 -5.95 -13.17 -9.29
C PRO A 155 -5.32 -11.91 -9.91
N PRO A 156 -3.99 -11.71 -9.77
CA PRO A 156 -3.30 -10.60 -10.41
C PRO A 156 -3.26 -10.74 -11.94
N ARG A 157 -3.11 -9.60 -12.62
CA ARG A 157 -2.99 -9.56 -14.09
C ARG A 157 -1.78 -10.38 -14.55
N THR A 158 -1.98 -11.27 -15.52
CA THR A 158 -0.90 -12.11 -16.05
C THR A 158 0.26 -11.26 -16.59
N GLY A 159 1.50 -11.63 -16.23
CA GLY A 159 2.71 -10.93 -16.68
C GLY A 159 3.06 -9.68 -15.87
N SER A 160 2.27 -9.32 -14.85
CA SER A 160 2.63 -8.24 -13.92
C SER A 160 3.62 -8.70 -12.83
N ASP A 161 4.23 -7.74 -12.16
CA ASP A 161 5.08 -7.97 -10.99
C ASP A 161 4.28 -8.60 -9.84
N ALA A 162 2.99 -8.25 -9.70
CA ALA A 162 2.09 -8.90 -8.75
C ALA A 162 1.87 -10.38 -9.08
N ALA A 163 1.72 -10.73 -10.37
CA ALA A 163 1.61 -12.13 -10.78
C ALA A 163 2.89 -12.93 -10.53
N HIS A 164 4.06 -12.30 -10.67
CA HIS A 164 5.33 -12.93 -10.30
C HIS A 164 5.35 -13.31 -8.82
N ASN A 165 5.03 -12.37 -7.92
CA ASN A 165 5.04 -12.63 -6.48
C ASN A 165 3.91 -13.56 -6.03
N TRP A 166 2.73 -13.50 -6.65
CA TRP A 166 1.67 -14.50 -6.45
C TRP A 166 2.16 -15.92 -6.77
N GLN A 167 2.80 -16.10 -7.92
CA GLN A 167 3.31 -17.40 -8.34
C GLN A 167 4.36 -17.93 -7.35
N GLN A 168 5.24 -17.06 -6.85
CA GLN A 168 6.21 -17.44 -5.83
C GLN A 168 5.55 -17.79 -4.49
N ALA A 169 4.52 -17.04 -4.06
CA ALA A 169 3.75 -17.38 -2.85
C ALA A 169 3.10 -18.77 -2.96
N CYS A 170 2.56 -19.10 -4.14
CA CYS A 170 2.07 -20.45 -4.46
C CYS A 170 3.18 -21.51 -4.36
N GLN A 171 4.36 -21.25 -4.92
CA GLN A 171 5.50 -22.19 -4.87
C GLN A 171 6.08 -22.40 -3.47
N LEU A 172 5.84 -21.46 -2.55
CA LEU A 172 6.25 -21.54 -1.15
C LEU A 172 5.18 -22.16 -0.23
N ASP A 173 4.11 -22.71 -0.80
CA ASP A 173 2.97 -23.27 -0.08
C ASP A 173 2.44 -22.29 0.99
N ILE A 174 2.27 -21.02 0.61
CA ILE A 174 1.54 -20.03 1.41
C ILE A 174 0.05 -20.23 1.15
N THR A 175 -0.75 -20.30 2.20
CA THR A 175 -2.20 -20.43 2.07
C THR A 175 -2.77 -19.18 1.43
N ILE A 176 -3.51 -19.35 0.33
CA ILE A 176 -4.26 -18.28 -0.35
C ILE A 176 -5.74 -18.66 -0.32
N THR A 177 -6.58 -17.73 0.13
CA THR A 177 -8.04 -17.91 0.24
C THR A 177 -8.76 -16.64 -0.22
N GLN A 178 -10.06 -16.78 -0.53
CA GLN A 178 -10.98 -15.66 -0.73
C GLN A 178 -12.04 -15.60 0.40
N ASP A 179 -11.87 -16.41 1.44
CA ASP A 179 -12.80 -16.49 2.56
C ASP A 179 -12.47 -15.43 3.62
N HIS A 180 -13.31 -14.39 3.71
CA HIS A 180 -13.10 -13.25 4.59
C HIS A 180 -13.04 -13.63 6.07
N ARG A 181 -13.63 -14.78 6.45
CA ARG A 181 -13.62 -15.29 7.84
C ARG A 181 -12.22 -15.53 8.38
N ILE A 182 -11.21 -15.63 7.50
CA ILE A 182 -9.81 -15.72 7.93
C ILE A 182 -9.36 -14.49 8.74
N LEU A 183 -10.00 -13.33 8.55
CA LEU A 183 -9.73 -12.12 9.32
C LEU A 183 -10.08 -12.28 10.81
N ASP A 184 -11.00 -13.17 11.16
CA ASP A 184 -11.35 -13.49 12.56
C ASP A 184 -10.20 -14.21 13.29
N GLU A 185 -9.29 -14.84 12.54
CA GLU A 185 -8.10 -15.52 13.08
C GLU A 185 -6.86 -14.61 13.12
N ALA A 186 -6.92 -13.44 12.49
CA ALA A 186 -5.78 -12.54 12.37
C ALA A 186 -5.38 -11.97 13.74
N THR A 187 -4.08 -11.95 14.02
CA THR A 187 -3.51 -11.14 15.11
C THR A 187 -2.93 -9.83 14.61
N LEU A 188 -2.56 -9.78 13.32
CA LEU A 188 -2.26 -8.56 12.57
C LEU A 188 -2.82 -8.70 11.16
N ILE A 189 -3.32 -7.59 10.61
CA ILE A 189 -3.78 -7.49 9.23
C ILE A 189 -2.82 -6.60 8.46
N VAL A 190 -2.47 -7.02 7.25
CA VAL A 190 -1.79 -6.18 6.27
C VAL A 190 -2.80 -5.84 5.18
N ASP A 191 -3.08 -4.54 5.03
CA ASP A 191 -3.90 -4.02 3.94
C ASP A 191 -2.98 -3.69 2.75
N ALA A 192 -2.98 -4.58 1.76
CA ALA A 192 -2.28 -4.46 0.49
C ALA A 192 -3.28 -4.55 -0.68
N LEU A 193 -4.50 -4.05 -0.47
CA LEU A 193 -5.62 -4.26 -1.39
C LEU A 193 -5.61 -3.26 -2.56
N LEU A 194 -5.54 -1.96 -2.27
CA LEU A 194 -5.53 -0.87 -3.26
C LEU A 194 -4.43 0.13 -2.89
N GLY A 195 -3.78 0.72 -3.89
CA GLY A 195 -2.73 1.73 -3.69
C GLY A 195 -3.08 3.08 -4.31
N THR A 196 -2.05 3.82 -4.71
CA THR A 196 -2.15 5.12 -5.42
C THR A 196 -2.77 5.04 -6.82
N GLY A 197 -3.24 3.86 -7.25
CA GLY A 197 -4.01 3.64 -8.48
C GLY A 197 -5.45 4.17 -8.42
N LEU A 198 -6.08 4.13 -7.24
CA LEU A 198 -7.52 4.33 -7.06
C LEU A 198 -7.99 5.76 -7.37
N ASP A 199 -8.83 5.93 -8.39
CA ASP A 199 -9.33 7.25 -8.86
C ASP A 199 -10.86 7.40 -8.83
N ARG A 200 -11.57 6.40 -8.30
CA ARG A 200 -13.03 6.36 -8.25
C ARG A 200 -13.54 5.71 -6.96
N PRO A 201 -14.83 5.86 -6.62
CA PRO A 201 -15.42 5.17 -5.48
C PRO A 201 -15.22 3.65 -5.53
N VAL A 202 -14.79 3.07 -4.41
CA VAL A 202 -14.64 1.62 -4.24
C VAL A 202 -16.03 0.99 -4.17
N THR A 203 -16.20 -0.08 -4.93
CA THR A 203 -17.44 -0.86 -5.06
C THR A 203 -17.14 -2.36 -5.00
N GLY A 204 -18.20 -3.17 -4.96
CA GLY A 204 -18.10 -4.62 -5.08
C GLY A 204 -17.22 -5.29 -4.02
N ASN A 205 -16.48 -6.33 -4.44
CA ASN A 205 -15.66 -7.16 -3.56
C ASN A 205 -14.60 -6.36 -2.79
N SER A 206 -14.01 -5.33 -3.41
CA SER A 206 -13.03 -4.47 -2.74
C SER A 206 -13.66 -3.69 -1.59
N LEU A 207 -14.89 -3.20 -1.76
CA LEU A 207 -15.61 -2.51 -0.69
C LEU A 207 -15.95 -3.48 0.45
N ASP A 208 -16.40 -4.69 0.12
CA ASP A 208 -16.70 -5.73 1.11
C ASP A 208 -15.46 -6.13 1.92
N LEU A 209 -14.29 -6.20 1.28
CA LEU A 209 -13.01 -6.46 1.93
C LEU A 209 -12.59 -5.32 2.86
N ILE A 210 -12.71 -4.06 2.43
CA ILE A 210 -12.43 -2.89 3.27
C ILE A 210 -13.30 -2.93 4.53
N GLN A 211 -14.60 -3.17 4.36
CA GLN A 211 -15.53 -3.27 5.48
C GLN A 211 -15.20 -4.44 6.40
N SER A 212 -14.81 -5.59 5.83
CA SER A 212 -14.40 -6.76 6.62
C SER A 212 -13.14 -6.45 7.45
N ILE A 213 -12.13 -5.79 6.87
CA ILE A 213 -10.93 -5.32 7.58
C ILE A 213 -11.32 -4.39 8.73
N ASN A 214 -12.19 -3.40 8.48
CA ASN A 214 -12.61 -2.41 9.46
C ASN A 214 -13.40 -3.00 10.64
N THR A 215 -14.04 -4.16 10.46
CA THR A 215 -14.75 -4.88 11.54
C THR A 215 -13.87 -5.84 12.34
N ALA A 216 -12.69 -6.19 11.80
CA ALA A 216 -11.77 -7.11 12.46
C ALA A 216 -11.16 -6.47 13.73
N GLN A 217 -10.79 -7.31 14.69
CA GLN A 217 -10.25 -6.85 15.98
C GLN A 217 -8.73 -6.63 15.96
N ALA A 218 -8.05 -7.06 14.90
CA ALA A 218 -6.60 -6.99 14.78
C ALA A 218 -6.14 -5.59 14.32
N PRO A 219 -4.98 -5.11 14.78
CA PRO A 219 -4.36 -3.91 14.24
C PRO A 219 -4.00 -4.08 12.76
N VAL A 220 -4.16 -3.01 11.99
CA VAL A 220 -3.95 -3.00 10.55
C VAL A 220 -2.69 -2.20 10.20
N LEU A 221 -1.81 -2.80 9.39
CA LEU A 221 -0.75 -2.11 8.66
C LEU A 221 -1.19 -1.91 7.21
N ALA A 222 -1.47 -0.67 6.81
CA ALA A 222 -1.69 -0.32 5.41
C ALA A 222 -0.38 -0.23 4.65
N VAL A 223 -0.33 -0.84 3.48
CA VAL A 223 0.80 -0.79 2.54
C VAL A 223 0.54 0.35 1.56
N ASP A 224 1.51 1.25 1.47
CA ASP A 224 1.52 2.50 0.71
C ASP A 224 0.49 3.56 1.16
N LEU A 225 -0.78 3.20 1.15
CA LEU A 225 -1.95 4.04 1.38
C LEU A 225 -3.09 3.15 1.91
N PRO A 226 -3.84 3.54 2.97
CA PRO A 226 -5.01 2.76 3.38
C PRO A 226 -5.97 2.61 2.22
N SER A 227 -6.33 1.37 1.89
CA SER A 227 -7.16 1.05 0.75
C SER A 227 -8.48 1.80 0.81
N GLY A 228 -8.86 2.44 -0.29
CA GLY A 228 -10.06 3.29 -0.37
C GLY A 228 -9.82 4.76 -0.07
N LEU A 229 -8.67 5.15 0.48
CA LEU A 229 -8.33 6.55 0.71
C LEU A 229 -7.80 7.21 -0.58
N ASP A 230 -8.26 8.41 -0.90
CA ASP A 230 -7.73 9.18 -2.02
C ASP A 230 -6.34 9.75 -1.69
N THR A 231 -5.38 9.55 -2.60
CA THR A 231 -3.98 9.96 -2.44
C THR A 231 -3.81 11.47 -2.26
N ASP A 232 -4.68 12.29 -2.86
CA ASP A 232 -4.47 13.75 -2.97
C ASP A 232 -5.31 14.54 -1.98
N THR A 233 -6.50 14.05 -1.66
CA THR A 233 -7.50 14.74 -0.83
C THR A 233 -7.65 14.14 0.56
N GLY A 234 -7.11 12.94 0.79
CA GLY A 234 -7.22 12.26 2.09
C GLY A 234 -8.64 11.85 2.44
N ARG A 235 -9.56 11.81 1.46
CA ARG A 235 -10.97 11.43 1.65
C ARG A 235 -11.19 9.99 1.21
N PRO A 236 -12.06 9.24 1.89
CA PRO A 236 -12.47 7.93 1.40
C PRO A 236 -13.24 8.08 0.08
N LEU A 237 -12.89 7.25 -0.89
CA LEU A 237 -13.62 7.09 -2.14
C LEU A 237 -14.61 5.93 -1.94
N GLY A 238 -15.76 6.22 -1.33
CA GLY A 238 -16.74 5.19 -0.92
C GLY A 238 -16.57 4.82 0.56
N ASP A 239 -15.52 4.08 0.88
CA ASP A 239 -15.08 3.76 2.24
C ASP A 239 -13.54 3.60 2.23
N ALA A 240 -12.90 3.59 3.40
CA ALA A 240 -11.45 3.38 3.50
C ALA A 240 -11.07 2.54 4.73
N VAL A 241 -9.93 1.86 4.63
CA VAL A 241 -9.36 1.09 5.75
C VAL A 241 -8.93 2.04 6.87
N HIS A 242 -9.29 1.71 8.11
CA HIS A 242 -8.78 2.37 9.31
C HIS A 242 -7.48 1.69 9.77
N ALA A 243 -6.35 2.22 9.32
CA ALA A 243 -5.05 1.66 9.64
C ALA A 243 -4.56 2.13 11.02
N SER A 244 -3.93 1.20 11.77
CA SER A 244 -3.16 1.57 12.96
C SER A 244 -1.81 2.17 12.57
N HIS A 245 -1.22 1.65 11.48
CA HIS A 245 0.03 2.10 10.89
C HIS A 245 -0.08 2.12 9.36
N THR A 246 0.59 3.06 8.71
CA THR A 246 0.71 3.11 7.24
C THR A 246 2.18 3.11 6.83
N ALA A 247 2.59 2.15 6.01
CA ALA A 247 3.91 2.08 5.39
C ALA A 247 3.91 2.79 4.04
N SER A 248 4.28 4.07 4.03
CA SER A 248 4.25 4.94 2.86
C SER A 248 5.53 4.79 2.02
N PHE A 249 5.42 4.57 0.72
CA PHE A 249 6.58 4.52 -0.17
C PHE A 249 7.00 5.89 -0.69
N VAL A 250 8.32 6.06 -0.91
CA VAL A 250 9.01 7.27 -1.42
C VAL A 250 8.93 8.49 -0.50
N GLY A 251 7.74 8.84 -0.03
CA GLY A 251 7.48 9.98 0.83
C GLY A 251 6.06 9.97 1.37
N TRP A 252 5.60 11.09 1.90
CA TRP A 252 4.23 11.27 2.36
C TRP A 252 3.29 11.50 1.19
N LYS A 253 2.04 11.03 1.32
CA LYS A 253 0.99 11.34 0.36
C LYS A 253 0.41 12.69 0.73
N LYS A 254 0.12 13.53 -0.26
CA LYS A 254 -0.50 14.83 -0.06
C LYS A 254 -1.78 14.73 0.79
N GLY A 255 -2.61 13.74 0.50
CA GLY A 255 -3.83 13.46 1.25
C GLY A 255 -3.62 13.18 2.73
N PHE A 256 -2.45 12.70 3.16
CA PHE A 256 -2.16 12.47 4.60
C PHE A 256 -2.12 13.76 5.42
N LEU A 257 -1.94 14.90 4.76
CA LEU A 257 -1.91 16.21 5.41
C LEU A 257 -3.31 16.81 5.54
N GLU A 258 -4.30 16.23 4.87
CA GLU A 258 -5.67 16.72 4.88
C GLU A 258 -6.39 16.23 6.15
N PRO A 259 -7.19 17.09 6.81
CA PRO A 259 -7.87 16.73 8.05
C PRO A 259 -8.66 15.40 8.03
N PRO A 260 -9.36 15.04 6.93
CA PRO A 260 -10.10 13.76 6.88
C PRO A 260 -9.21 12.52 6.97
N ALA A 261 -7.94 12.59 6.57
CA ALA A 261 -7.06 11.42 6.55
C ALA A 261 -6.66 10.92 7.95
N ALA A 262 -6.71 11.80 8.96
CA ALA A 262 -6.30 11.48 10.32
C ALA A 262 -7.06 10.29 10.93
N GLU A 263 -8.27 10.01 10.46
CA GLU A 263 -9.09 8.88 10.89
C GLU A 263 -8.63 7.53 10.32
N PHE A 264 -7.87 7.54 9.22
CA PHE A 264 -7.56 6.35 8.42
C PHE A 264 -6.09 5.95 8.45
N ILE A 265 -5.17 6.90 8.58
CA ILE A 265 -3.75 6.66 8.28
C ILE A 265 -2.93 6.12 9.46
N GLY A 266 -3.42 6.27 10.69
CA GLY A 266 -2.69 5.90 11.90
C GLY A 266 -1.30 6.53 11.97
N THR A 267 -0.31 5.77 12.44
CA THR A 267 1.10 6.22 12.43
C THR A 267 1.73 5.97 11.07
N VAL A 268 2.17 7.03 10.38
CA VAL A 268 2.81 6.93 9.06
C VAL A 268 4.31 6.69 9.18
N HIS A 269 4.81 5.70 8.44
CA HIS A 269 6.22 5.32 8.32
C HIS A 269 6.64 5.42 6.87
N VAL A 270 7.68 6.18 6.54
CA VAL A 270 8.19 6.26 5.17
C VAL A 270 9.22 5.15 4.95
N ILE A 271 8.93 4.26 4.01
CA ILE A 271 9.83 3.18 3.60
C ILE A 271 10.70 3.66 2.43
N ASP A 272 12.01 3.48 2.57
CA ASP A 272 12.99 3.82 1.55
C ASP A 272 13.10 2.69 0.51
N LEU A 273 12.73 2.99 -0.74
CA LEU A 273 12.80 2.04 -1.87
C LEU A 273 14.17 2.07 -2.58
N GLY A 274 15.18 2.73 -2.01
CA GLY A 274 16.51 2.84 -2.62
C GLY A 274 16.56 3.80 -3.82
N ILE A 275 15.50 4.57 -4.06
CA ILE A 275 15.45 5.58 -5.12
C ILE A 275 16.32 6.78 -4.73
N PRO A 276 17.21 7.27 -5.61
CA PRO A 276 18.08 8.40 -5.31
C PRO A 276 17.31 9.66 -4.90
N ALA A 277 17.74 10.29 -3.80
CA ALA A 277 17.09 11.49 -3.26
C ALA A 277 17.03 12.67 -4.25
N SER A 278 17.94 12.72 -5.23
CA SER A 278 17.93 13.73 -6.30
C SER A 278 16.69 13.63 -7.18
N LEU A 279 16.21 12.42 -7.46
CA LEU A 279 15.02 12.17 -8.27
C LEU A 279 13.76 12.50 -7.46
N THR A 280 13.67 11.98 -6.24
CA THR A 280 12.50 12.20 -5.38
C THR A 280 12.30 13.67 -5.00
N ARG A 281 13.37 14.43 -4.74
CA ARG A 281 13.28 15.86 -4.43
C ARG A 281 12.74 16.70 -5.60
N ALA A 282 13.06 16.31 -6.83
CA ALA A 282 12.62 17.07 -8.01
C ALA A 282 11.11 16.97 -8.25
N LEU A 283 10.46 15.95 -7.69
CA LEU A 283 9.05 15.62 -7.91
C LEU A 283 8.19 15.82 -6.66
N SER A 284 8.79 16.23 -5.54
CA SER A 284 8.05 16.51 -4.31
C SER A 284 7.32 17.85 -4.38
N VAL A 285 6.15 17.91 -3.74
CA VAL A 285 5.39 19.13 -3.51
C VAL A 285 6.03 19.93 -2.38
N GLU A 286 6.31 21.21 -2.63
CA GLU A 286 6.72 22.14 -1.57
C GLU A 286 5.52 22.46 -0.67
N ILE A 287 5.58 22.09 0.62
CA ILE A 287 4.71 22.73 1.62
C ILE A 287 5.30 24.11 1.91
N ARG A 288 4.55 25.16 1.56
CA ARG A 288 4.83 26.49 2.08
C ARG A 288 4.51 26.48 3.58
N SER A 289 5.53 26.76 4.41
CA SER A 289 5.44 26.84 5.87
C SER A 289 4.20 27.63 6.31
N GLY A 290 3.16 26.93 6.77
CA GLY A 290 1.86 27.51 7.14
C GLY A 290 0.66 26.56 7.16
N GLN A 291 0.82 25.28 6.77
CA GLN A 291 -0.26 24.27 6.74
C GLN A 291 -0.11 23.14 7.78
N LEU A 292 0.68 23.34 8.84
CA LEU A 292 0.72 22.43 10.00
C LEU A 292 0.21 23.14 11.25
#